data_AF-A0A382WMV4-F1
#
_entry.id   AF-A0A382WMV4-F1
#
_cell.length_a   1.000
_cell.length_b   1.000
_cell.length_c   1.000
_cell.angle_alpha   90.00
_cell.angle_beta   90.00
_cell.angle_gamma   90.00
#
_symmetry.space_group_name_H-M   'P 1'
#
loop_
_entity.id
_entity.type
_entity.pdbx_description
1 polymer ?
#
loop_
_entity_poly.entity_id
_entity_poly.type
_entity_poly.pdbx_seq_one_letter_code
_entity_poly.pdbx_strand_id
1 'polypeptide(L)'
;MVRSSIKEAFLTEPKFTKHIADNEDVSARLLEAVRIGMGDDANIIPEDRTVDGKRVDLTINDSDGTTVAVIEAQDAIGWLDSVHASKISYY
;
A
#
# COMPACT_ATOMS: atom_id res chain seq x y z
N MET A 1 2.80 20.20 -8.90
CA MET A 1 3.70 19.26 -8.20
C MET A 1 4.67 18.70 -9.22
N VAL A 2 5.98 18.73 -8.96
CA VAL A 2 6.96 18.07 -9.83
C VAL A 2 6.80 16.55 -9.62
N ARG A 3 6.64 15.77 -10.69
CA ARG A 3 6.58 14.30 -10.58
C ARG A 3 7.99 13.78 -10.31
N SER A 4 8.15 12.92 -9.31
CA SER A 4 9.41 12.26 -8.96
C SER A 4 9.17 10.76 -8.76
N SER A 5 10.18 9.95 -9.04
CA SER A 5 10.17 8.52 -8.74
C SER A 5 10.19 8.26 -7.22
N ILE A 6 9.79 7.06 -6.80
CA ILE A 6 9.88 6.63 -5.39
C ILE A 6 11.34 6.73 -4.91
N LYS A 7 12.28 6.34 -5.77
CA LYS A 7 13.71 6.40 -5.47
C LYS A 7 14.20 7.83 -5.22
N GLU A 8 13.74 8.81 -5.99
CA GLU A 8 14.13 10.20 -5.81
C GLU A 8 13.51 10.83 -4.56
N ALA A 9 12.24 10.53 -4.26
CA ALA A 9 11.52 11.15 -3.16
C ALA A 9 11.74 10.46 -1.81
N PHE A 10 11.86 9.13 -1.80
CA PHE A 10 11.86 8.30 -0.59
C PHE A 10 13.09 7.39 -0.46
N LEU A 11 13.99 7.37 -1.46
CA LEU A 11 15.16 6.47 -1.59
C LEU A 11 14.81 5.00 -1.85
N THR A 12 13.80 4.48 -1.16
CA THR A 12 13.41 3.08 -1.19
C THR A 12 11.90 2.94 -1.02
N GLU A 13 11.30 1.94 -1.65
CA GLU A 13 9.87 1.61 -1.52
C GLU A 13 9.42 1.39 -0.07
N PRO A 14 10.15 0.67 0.81
CA PRO A 14 9.77 0.55 2.22
C PRO A 14 9.66 1.87 3.00
N LYS A 15 10.41 2.90 2.59
CA LYS A 15 10.29 4.24 3.18
C LYS A 15 9.07 4.98 2.68
N PHE A 16 8.66 4.72 1.44
CA PHE A 16 7.46 5.27 0.84
C PHE A 16 6.20 4.65 1.45
N THR A 17 6.13 3.32 1.54
CA THR A 17 5.00 2.60 2.15
C THR A 17 4.84 2.98 3.62
N LYS A 18 5.95 3.05 4.37
CA LYS A 18 5.93 3.55 5.73
C LYS A 18 5.48 5.02 5.84
N HIS A 19 5.88 5.89 4.91
CA HIS A 19 5.41 7.27 4.90
C HIS A 19 3.89 7.37 4.69
N ILE A 20 3.31 6.51 3.85
CA ILE A 20 1.86 6.44 3.68
C ILE A 20 1.21 6.08 5.01
N ALA A 21 1.61 4.95 5.60
CA ALA A 21 1.01 4.43 6.83
C ALA A 21 1.19 5.36 8.04
N ASP A 22 2.35 6.00 8.19
CA ASP A 22 2.66 6.90 9.33
C ASP A 22 2.05 8.31 9.16
N ASN A 23 1.44 8.62 8.00
CA ASN A 23 0.87 9.94 7.71
C ASN A 23 -0.63 9.84 7.45
N GLU A 24 -1.42 10.25 8.44
CA GLU A 24 -2.88 10.20 8.41
C GLU A 24 -3.50 10.92 7.20
N ASP A 25 -2.97 12.08 6.80
CA ASP A 25 -3.47 12.83 5.63
C ASP A 25 -3.24 12.04 4.33
N VAL A 26 -2.06 11.43 4.18
CA VAL A 26 -1.72 10.64 2.98
C VAL A 26 -2.51 9.34 2.97
N SER A 27 -2.64 8.68 4.12
CA SER A 27 -3.47 7.49 4.30
C SER A 27 -4.93 7.74 3.94
N ALA A 28 -5.53 8.81 4.48
CA ALA A 28 -6.91 9.17 4.19
C ALA A 28 -7.15 9.43 2.69
N ARG A 29 -6.21 10.14 2.04
CA ARG A 29 -6.27 10.39 0.58
C ARG A 29 -6.13 9.11 -0.24
N LEU A 30 -5.33 8.14 0.22
CA LEU A 30 -5.22 6.84 -0.43
C LEU A 30 -6.52 6.05 -0.30
N LEU A 31 -7.10 5.97 0.89
CA LEU A 31 -8.37 5.29 1.17
C LEU A 31 -9.52 5.86 0.32
N GLU A 32 -9.60 7.19 0.24
CA GLU A 32 -10.55 7.87 -0.64
C GLU A 32 -10.35 7.47 -2.12
N ALA A 33 -9.10 7.45 -2.61
CA ALA A 33 -8.79 7.11 -3.98
C ALA A 33 -9.17 5.66 -4.36
N VAL A 34 -9.02 4.72 -3.42
CA VAL A 34 -9.42 3.31 -3.62
C VAL A 34 -10.89 3.06 -3.28
N ARG A 35 -11.66 4.11 -2.94
CA ARG A 35 -13.08 4.06 -2.57
C ARG A 35 -13.38 3.13 -1.39
N ILE A 36 -12.38 2.92 -0.54
CA ILE A 36 -12.58 2.27 0.75
C ILE A 36 -12.92 3.41 1.69
N GLY A 37 -14.21 3.53 2.03
CA GLY A 37 -14.62 4.51 3.03
C GLY A 37 -13.83 4.24 4.30
N MET A 38 -13.26 5.31 4.89
CA MET A 38 -12.80 5.24 6.26
C MET A 38 -14.02 4.93 7.12
N GLY A 39 -14.30 3.66 7.38
CA GLY A 39 -14.76 3.32 8.71
C GLY A 39 -13.68 3.84 9.65
N ASP A 40 -14.08 4.44 10.78
CA ASP A 40 -13.18 5.14 11.71
C ASP A 40 -11.99 4.27 12.21
N ASP A 41 -12.00 2.97 11.90
CA ASP A 41 -11.03 1.96 12.33
C ASP A 41 -10.22 1.31 11.19
N ALA A 42 -10.26 1.84 9.96
CA ALA A 42 -9.45 1.30 8.87
C ALA A 42 -7.95 1.50 9.14
N ASN A 43 -7.19 0.40 9.16
CA ASN A 43 -5.76 0.40 9.47
C ASN A 43 -4.92 0.08 8.23
N ILE A 44 -3.94 0.93 7.91
CA ILE A 44 -2.99 0.69 6.81
C ILE A 44 -1.71 0.09 7.40
N ILE A 45 -1.36 -1.12 6.96
CA ILE A 45 -0.18 -1.83 7.44
C ILE A 45 0.86 -1.85 6.31
N PRO A 46 2.05 -1.24 6.51
CA PRO A 46 3.10 -1.27 5.52
C PRO A 46 3.91 -2.56 5.62
N GLU A 47 4.40 -3.04 4.46
CA GLU A 47 5.33 -4.17 4.37
C GLU A 47 4.77 -5.49 4.98
N ASP A 48 3.45 -5.69 4.89
CA ASP A 48 2.78 -6.85 5.49
C ASP A 48 3.20 -8.17 4.83
N ARG A 49 3.11 -9.28 5.56
CA ARG A 49 3.58 -10.60 5.12
C ARG A 49 2.41 -11.53 4.85
N THR A 50 2.39 -12.10 3.65
CA THR A 50 1.46 -13.18 3.29
C THR A 50 1.74 -14.44 4.11
N VAL A 51 0.80 -15.39 4.05
CA VAL A 51 0.93 -16.73 4.67
C VAL A 51 2.21 -17.47 4.25
N ASP A 52 2.70 -17.23 3.04
CA ASP A 52 3.93 -17.84 2.50
C ASP A 52 5.18 -16.97 2.72
N GLY A 53 5.07 -15.90 3.51
CA GLY A 53 6.16 -15.01 3.88
C GLY A 53 6.58 -14.02 2.78
N LYS A 54 5.80 -13.89 1.70
CA LYS A 54 5.99 -12.83 0.70
C LYS A 54 5.55 -11.50 1.30
N ARG A 55 6.26 -10.43 0.92
CA ARG A 55 5.98 -9.09 1.40
C ARG A 55 5.15 -8.33 0.38
N VAL A 56 4.01 -7.80 0.83
CA VAL A 56 3.19 -6.84 0.10
C VAL A 56 3.44 -5.44 0.62
N ASP A 57 3.22 -4.43 -0.21
CA ASP A 57 3.65 -3.06 0.12
C ASP A 57 2.72 -2.40 1.14
N LEU A 58 1.39 -2.53 0.96
CA LEU A 58 0.40 -2.13 1.95
C LEU A 58 -0.75 -3.13 1.99
N THR A 59 -1.26 -3.42 3.19
CA THR A 59 -2.59 -4.00 3.41
C THR A 59 -3.48 -2.99 4.10
N ILE A 60 -4.77 -3.00 3.74
CA ILE A 60 -5.81 -2.21 4.41
C ILE A 60 -6.69 -3.19 5.15
N ASN A 61 -6.73 -3.07 6.46
CA ASN A 61 -7.58 -3.88 7.32
C ASN A 61 -8.78 -3.07 7.80
N ASP A 62 -9.95 -3.70 7.85
CA ASP A 62 -11.13 -3.13 8.49
C ASP A 62 -11.06 -3.22 10.03
N SER A 63 -12.12 -2.75 10.69
CA SER A 63 -12.27 -2.77 12.15
C SER A 63 -12.15 -4.17 12.76
N ASP A 64 -12.47 -5.21 11.99
CA ASP A 64 -12.44 -6.60 12.44
C ASP A 64 -11.05 -7.23 12.22
N GLY A 65 -10.10 -6.46 11.69
CA GLY A 65 -8.76 -6.92 11.36
C GLY A 65 -8.70 -7.71 10.05
N THR A 66 -9.76 -7.69 9.25
CA THR A 66 -9.83 -8.38 7.95
C THR A 66 -9.18 -7.51 6.89
N THR A 67 -8.25 -8.08 6.11
CA THR A 67 -7.66 -7.38 4.96
C THR A 67 -8.72 -7.23 3.86
N VAL A 68 -9.14 -6.00 3.59
CA VAL A 68 -10.13 -5.65 2.57
C VAL A 68 -9.50 -5.17 1.26
N ALA A 69 -8.22 -4.80 1.29
CA ALA A 69 -7.44 -4.51 0.10
C ALA A 69 -5.94 -4.72 0.30
N VAL A 70 -5.28 -5.03 -0.82
CA VAL A 70 -3.83 -5.16 -0.94
C VAL A 70 -3.35 -4.18 -2.01
N ILE A 71 -2.30 -3.43 -1.72
CA ILE A 71 -1.75 -2.42 -2.62
C ILE A 71 -0.27 -2.75 -2.85
N GLU A 72 0.12 -2.79 -4.12
CA GLU A 72 1.52 -2.83 -4.56
C GLU A 72 1.88 -1.48 -5.18
N ALA A 73 2.92 -0.84 -4.66
CA ALA A 73 3.47 0.38 -5.22
C ALA A 73 4.24 0.04 -6.49
N GLN A 74 4.08 0.86 -7.52
CA GLN A 74 4.85 0.74 -8.75
C GLN A 74 5.31 2.13 -9.19
N ASP A 75 6.46 2.16 -9.85
CA ASP A 75 6.90 3.37 -10.54
C ASP A 75 5.85 3.78 -11.59
N ALA A 76 5.73 5.09 -11.83
CA ALA A 76 4.68 5.70 -12.65
C ALA A 76 4.70 5.33 -14.15
N ILE A 77 5.46 4.30 -14.54
CA ILE A 77 5.49 3.71 -15.88
C ILE A 77 4.28 2.81 -16.17
N GLY A 78 3.48 2.48 -15.14
CA GLY A 78 2.14 1.88 -15.31
C GLY A 78 2.12 0.39 -15.64
N TRP A 79 3.24 -0.31 -15.46
CA TRP A 79 3.32 -1.76 -15.58
C TRP A 79 3.49 -2.39 -14.21
N LEU A 80 2.51 -3.20 -13.78
CA LEU A 80 2.67 -4.11 -12.66
C LEU A 80 3.26 -5.41 -13.20
N ASP A 81 4.50 -5.73 -12.84
CA ASP A 81 5.09 -6.98 -13.28
C ASP A 81 4.42 -8.20 -12.61
N SER A 82 4.62 -9.37 -13.22
CA SER A 82 3.98 -10.61 -12.77
C SER A 82 4.39 -11.04 -11.37
N VAL A 83 5.56 -10.63 -10.87
CA VAL A 83 5.99 -10.93 -9.51
C VAL A 83 5.15 -10.13 -8.52
N HIS A 84 5.00 -8.82 -8.73
CA HIS A 84 4.17 -7.98 -7.85
C HIS A 84 2.69 -8.36 -7.96
N ALA A 85 2.18 -8.61 -9.17
CA ALA A 85 0.81 -9.08 -9.37
C ALA A 85 0.53 -10.42 -8.65
N SER A 86 1.52 -11.33 -8.62
CA SER A 86 1.36 -12.62 -7.94
C SER A 86 1.14 -12.47 -6.43
N LYS A 87 1.73 -11.45 -5.80
CA LYS A 87 1.62 -11.26 -4.34
C LYS A 87 0.19 -10.96 -3.89
N ILE A 88 -0.57 -10.25 -4.73
CA ILE A 88 -1.98 -9.91 -4.48
C ILE A 88 -2.83 -11.18 -4.42
N SER A 89 -2.50 -12.22 -5.19
CA SER A 89 -3.28 -13.48 -5.22
C SER A 89 -3.19 -14.34 -3.96
N TYR A 90 -2.35 -13.97 -2.99
CA TYR A 90 -2.19 -14.68 -1.72
C TYR A 90 -3.12 -14.17 -0.60
N TYR A 91 -3.95 -13.16 -0.89
CA TYR A 91 -5.00 -12.62 -0.02
C TYR A 91 -6.37 -12.81 -0.68
#